data_AF-A0A816S0M1-F1
#
_entry.id   AF-A0A816S0M1-F1
#
_cell.length_a   1.000
_cell.length_b   1.000
_cell.length_c   1.000
_cell.angle_alpha   90.00
_cell.angle_beta   90.00
_cell.angle_gamma   90.00
#
_symmetry.space_group_name_H-M   'P 1'
#
loop_
_entity.id
_entity.type
_entity.pdbx_description
1 polymer ?
#
loop_
_entity_poly.entity_id
_entity_poly.type
_entity_poly.pdbx_seq_one_letter_code
_entity_poly.pdbx_strand_id
1 'polypeptide(L)'
;MKRNEKTSKLICEKILHNFNRNELNFQCQRWALAHGFVQRYFTEDDNSQNDSNVLSYPFTICPSPYPRSEYEKAHEIQHGINMFVQNLAFNIDLMDSVFKNLIECDPFIKRLRTIYDQIQQLPYKSVAETCIIRSDYMLQQMNMFAEGTKLRLIEINTIAVGLGAAAKLIHDWHKQFLKQILPELVSQLPENESYNLIIDTLFESWKVYNNSKAIILFVVPEHEFNIGDQMLIEKGLLSYENSLLVKHVTFVDIYRNCSLDSKGILYLEHINEIIMNKQSNRYFLMSRIYPPIYSSLIRSSRPNDNNEFISEKQISGELGVFGSLISRNGTVIFERIGGSLLRSKPAINVEGGIASGQGYIDSVFLV
;
A
#
# COMPACT_ATOMS: atom_id res chain seq x y z
N MET A 1 -10.72 6.83 25.49
CA MET A 1 -9.31 7.27 25.25
C MET A 1 -8.34 6.81 26.34
N LYS A 2 -8.44 7.28 27.60
CA LYS A 2 -7.51 6.93 28.71
C LYS A 2 -7.23 5.43 28.91
N ARG A 3 -8.13 4.53 28.50
CA ARG A 3 -7.95 3.08 28.56
C ARG A 3 -6.97 2.57 27.49
N ASN A 4 -7.09 3.03 26.25
CA ASN A 4 -6.29 2.55 25.10
C ASN A 4 -4.85 3.06 25.19
N GLU A 5 -4.66 4.32 25.59
CA GLU A 5 -3.35 4.93 25.86
C GLU A 5 -2.62 4.23 27.01
N LYS A 6 -3.33 3.92 28.11
CA LYS A 6 -2.78 3.07 29.18
C LYS A 6 -2.44 1.66 28.71
N THR A 7 -3.25 1.08 27.83
CA THR A 7 -3.00 -0.25 27.26
C THR A 7 -1.75 -0.25 26.41
N SER A 8 -1.61 0.69 25.45
CA SER A 8 -0.43 0.72 24.58
C SER A 8 0.85 1.05 25.33
N LYS A 9 0.81 1.95 26.33
CA LYS A 9 1.94 2.22 27.21
C LYS A 9 2.34 1.00 28.04
N LEU A 10 1.37 0.27 28.60
CA LEU A 10 1.62 -0.97 29.32
C LEU A 10 2.22 -2.07 28.41
N ILE A 11 1.83 -2.12 27.14
CA ILE A 11 2.45 -3.01 26.14
C ILE A 11 3.93 -2.63 25.95
N CYS A 12 4.25 -1.35 25.74
CA CYS A 12 5.64 -0.88 25.64
C CYS A 12 6.47 -1.22 26.88
N GLU A 13 5.93 -0.93 28.08
CA GLU A 13 6.58 -1.22 29.36
C GLU A 13 6.82 -2.73 29.54
N LYS A 14 5.84 -3.58 29.20
CA LYS A 14 5.98 -5.05 29.27
C LYS A 14 7.00 -5.58 28.26
N ILE A 15 7.13 -4.99 27.08
CA ILE A 15 8.18 -5.37 26.11
C ILE A 15 9.56 -5.00 26.65
N LEU A 16 9.77 -3.75 27.09
CA LEU A 16 11.07 -3.29 27.60
C LEU A 16 11.48 -3.96 28.91
N HIS A 17 10.53 -4.50 29.68
CA HIS A 17 10.83 -5.35 30.84
C HIS A 17 11.37 -6.74 30.45
N ASN A 18 10.90 -7.30 29.33
CA ASN A 18 11.25 -8.67 28.92
C ASN A 18 12.40 -8.74 27.91
N PHE A 19 12.68 -7.66 27.16
CA PHE A 19 13.68 -7.65 26.10
C PHE A 19 14.60 -6.42 26.17
N ASN A 20 15.90 -6.64 25.98
CA ASN A 20 16.84 -5.56 25.72
C ASN A 20 16.60 -5.00 24.29
N ARG A 21 16.73 -3.68 24.09
CA ARG A 21 16.55 -3.05 22.76
C ARG A 21 17.46 -3.63 21.67
N ASN A 22 18.70 -4.01 22.00
CA ASN A 22 19.63 -4.57 21.03
C ASN A 22 19.25 -6.00 20.61
N GLU A 23 18.83 -6.82 21.59
CA GLU A 23 18.31 -8.17 21.36
C GLU A 23 17.03 -8.15 20.51
N LEU A 24 16.08 -7.30 20.88
CA LEU A 24 14.83 -7.10 20.17
C LEU A 24 15.07 -6.59 18.73
N ASN A 25 16.02 -5.66 18.55
CA ASN A 25 16.40 -5.20 17.20
C ASN A 25 16.96 -6.34 16.35
N PHE A 26 17.84 -7.17 16.92
CA PHE A 26 18.44 -8.31 16.22
C PHE A 26 17.38 -9.36 15.85
N GLN A 27 16.43 -9.65 16.74
CA GLN A 27 15.28 -10.53 16.47
C GLN A 27 14.44 -9.98 15.31
N CYS A 28 14.02 -8.71 15.40
CA CYS A 28 13.24 -8.02 14.37
C CYS A 28 13.96 -7.97 13.01
N GLN A 29 15.26 -7.69 13.00
CA GLN A 29 16.07 -7.63 11.78
C GLN A 29 16.18 -9.00 11.10
N ARG A 30 16.47 -10.06 11.88
CA ARG A 30 16.55 -11.43 11.36
C ARG A 30 15.20 -11.92 10.85
N TRP A 31 14.11 -11.61 11.55
CA TRP A 31 12.76 -11.89 11.06
C TRP A 31 12.51 -11.20 9.71
N ALA A 32 12.75 -9.89 9.62
CA ALA A 32 12.47 -9.12 8.40
C ALA A 32 13.27 -9.64 7.19
N LEU A 33 14.56 -9.96 7.37
CA LEU A 33 15.39 -10.56 6.33
C LEU A 33 14.90 -11.95 5.92
N ALA A 34 14.53 -12.82 6.88
CA ALA A 34 14.07 -14.17 6.59
C ALA A 34 12.72 -14.22 5.86
N HIS A 35 11.91 -13.17 5.93
CA HIS A 35 10.57 -13.10 5.31
C HIS A 35 10.52 -12.18 4.07
N GLY A 36 11.65 -11.57 3.66
CA GLY A 36 11.67 -10.62 2.54
C GLY A 36 10.97 -9.28 2.83
N PHE A 37 10.83 -8.92 4.11
CA PHE A 37 10.21 -7.66 4.55
C PHE A 37 11.21 -6.49 4.41
N VAL A 38 11.62 -6.21 3.17
CA VAL A 38 12.71 -5.29 2.83
C VAL A 38 12.34 -4.32 1.69
N GLN A 39 12.99 -3.16 1.69
CA GLN A 39 12.98 -2.16 0.64
C GLN A 39 14.41 -1.89 0.15
N ARG A 40 14.56 -1.51 -1.12
CA ARG A 40 15.84 -1.07 -1.68
C ARG A 40 16.28 0.24 -1.03
N TYR A 41 17.59 0.44 -0.89
CA TYR A 41 18.17 1.67 -0.42
C TYR A 41 19.29 2.14 -1.37
N PHE A 42 19.13 3.32 -1.96
CA PHE A 42 20.13 3.94 -2.82
C PHE A 42 21.12 4.77 -1.98
N THR A 43 22.41 4.47 -2.10
CA THR A 43 23.50 5.36 -1.64
C THR A 43 23.86 6.38 -2.73
N GLU A 44 24.58 7.45 -2.38
CA GLU A 44 24.99 8.49 -3.35
C GLU A 44 25.85 7.93 -4.50
N ASP A 45 26.64 6.89 -4.24
CA ASP A 45 27.46 6.18 -5.23
C ASP A 45 26.71 5.08 -6.02
N ASP A 46 25.44 4.79 -5.71
CA ASP A 46 24.72 3.64 -6.28
C ASP A 46 24.15 3.95 -7.67
N ASN A 47 25.04 3.94 -8.66
CA ASN A 47 24.69 4.00 -10.08
C ASN A 47 24.20 2.65 -10.64
N SER A 48 24.00 1.63 -9.80
CA SER A 48 23.66 0.27 -10.23
C SER A 48 22.22 -0.08 -9.92
N GLN A 49 21.44 -0.52 -10.91
CA GLN A 49 20.02 -0.90 -10.71
C GLN A 49 19.84 -2.29 -10.06
N ASN A 50 20.84 -2.80 -9.34
CA ASN A 50 20.80 -4.15 -8.75
C ASN A 50 20.28 -4.13 -7.29
N ASP A 51 19.88 -5.31 -6.80
CA ASP A 51 19.28 -5.48 -5.47
C ASP A 51 20.31 -5.76 -4.35
N SER A 52 21.56 -5.30 -4.50
CA SER A 52 22.60 -5.52 -3.48
C SER A 52 22.33 -4.77 -2.17
N ASN A 53 21.65 -3.62 -2.24
CA ASN A 53 21.43 -2.71 -1.13
C ASN A 53 19.98 -2.72 -0.66
N VAL A 54 19.69 -3.53 0.37
CA VAL A 54 18.35 -3.63 0.99
C VAL A 54 18.37 -3.33 2.48
N LEU A 55 17.33 -2.66 2.96
CA LEU A 55 17.03 -2.45 4.37
C LEU A 55 15.65 -3.02 4.66
N SER A 56 15.46 -3.61 5.84
CA SER A 56 14.12 -3.88 6.37
C SER A 56 13.26 -2.61 6.34
N TYR A 57 11.97 -2.70 5.99
CA TYR A 57 11.03 -1.58 6.18
C TYR A 57 11.06 -1.08 7.64
N PRO A 58 10.68 0.18 7.91
CA PRO A 58 10.42 0.66 9.26
C PRO A 58 9.04 0.15 9.72
N PHE A 59 8.93 -0.36 10.95
CA PHE A 59 7.68 -0.95 11.48
C PHE A 59 7.47 -0.72 12.98
N THR A 60 6.24 -0.83 13.44
CA THR A 60 5.92 -0.96 14.88
C THR A 60 6.26 -2.37 15.37
N ILE A 61 6.65 -2.53 16.64
CA ILE A 61 6.99 -3.86 17.19
C ILE A 61 5.74 -4.64 17.62
N CYS A 62 4.66 -3.91 17.93
CA CYS A 62 3.36 -4.44 18.29
C CYS A 62 2.26 -3.67 17.57
N PRO A 63 1.09 -4.31 17.34
CA PRO A 63 -0.01 -3.69 16.64
C PRO A 63 -0.60 -2.54 17.46
N SER A 64 -1.28 -1.65 16.77
CA SER A 64 -1.88 -0.45 17.36
C SER A 64 -3.36 -0.62 17.72
N PRO A 65 -3.85 0.00 18.80
CA PRO A 65 -5.25 -0.11 19.21
C PRO A 65 -6.18 0.60 18.22
N TYR A 66 -7.19 -0.09 17.70
CA TYR A 66 -8.17 0.47 16.78
C TYR A 66 -9.61 0.15 17.22
N PRO A 67 -10.52 1.13 17.33
CA PRO A 67 -11.89 0.89 17.76
C PRO A 67 -12.61 -0.07 16.82
N ARG A 68 -13.13 -1.19 17.36
CA ARG A 68 -13.74 -2.26 16.58
C ARG A 68 -14.79 -1.76 15.57
N SER A 69 -15.72 -0.92 16.03
CA SER A 69 -16.82 -0.39 15.21
C SER A 69 -16.37 0.48 14.03
N GLU A 70 -15.27 1.22 14.17
CA GLU A 70 -14.75 2.05 13.06
C GLU A 70 -13.89 1.22 12.09
N TYR A 71 -13.28 0.12 12.55
CA TYR A 71 -12.58 -0.84 11.68
C TYR A 71 -13.56 -1.62 10.80
N GLU A 72 -14.57 -2.24 11.43
CA GLU A 72 -15.60 -3.04 10.75
C GLU A 72 -16.32 -2.18 9.69
N LYS A 73 -16.71 -0.96 10.05
CA LYS A 73 -17.29 0.05 9.15
C LYS A 73 -16.38 0.46 7.97
N ALA A 74 -15.07 0.54 8.16
CA ALA A 74 -14.13 0.84 7.07
C ALA A 74 -14.15 -0.28 6.02
N HIS A 75 -14.24 -1.54 6.47
CA HIS A 75 -14.39 -2.71 5.60
C HIS A 75 -15.76 -2.79 4.93
N GLU A 76 -16.86 -2.51 5.65
CA GLU A 76 -18.22 -2.46 5.08
C GLU A 76 -18.35 -1.44 3.95
N ILE A 77 -17.70 -0.27 4.07
CA ILE A 77 -17.75 0.81 3.08
C ILE A 77 -16.97 0.45 1.80
N GLN A 78 -16.00 -0.47 1.85
CA GLN A 78 -15.10 -0.74 0.72
C GLN A 78 -15.83 -1.22 -0.55
N HIS A 79 -16.93 -1.98 -0.43
CA HIS A 79 -17.76 -2.37 -1.58
C HIS A 79 -18.37 -1.13 -2.28
N GLY A 80 -18.90 -0.20 -1.49
CA GLY A 80 -19.41 1.07 -1.99
C GLY A 80 -18.33 1.90 -2.68
N ILE A 81 -17.08 1.86 -2.20
CA ILE A 81 -15.94 2.52 -2.83
C ILE A 81 -15.54 1.83 -4.14
N ASN A 82 -15.46 0.50 -4.17
CA ASN A 82 -15.17 -0.27 -5.38
C ASN A 82 -16.17 0.07 -6.50
N MET A 83 -17.46 0.00 -6.19
CA MET A 83 -18.53 0.33 -7.14
C MET A 83 -18.57 1.82 -7.49
N PHE A 84 -18.23 2.72 -6.57
CA PHE A 84 -18.11 4.15 -6.86
C PHE A 84 -16.98 4.44 -7.86
N VAL A 85 -15.79 3.89 -7.65
CA VAL A 85 -14.64 4.05 -8.55
C VAL A 85 -14.97 3.49 -9.93
N GLN A 86 -15.53 2.28 -10.00
CA GLN A 86 -15.99 1.66 -11.25
C GLN A 86 -17.02 2.54 -11.97
N ASN A 87 -18.09 2.96 -11.30
CA ASN A 87 -19.16 3.74 -11.94
C ASN A 87 -18.67 5.13 -12.36
N LEU A 88 -17.74 5.74 -11.62
CA LEU A 88 -17.14 7.02 -11.97
C LEU A 88 -16.22 6.90 -13.21
N ALA A 89 -15.41 5.85 -13.31
CA ALA A 89 -14.53 5.61 -14.44
C ALA A 89 -15.28 5.47 -15.78
N PHE A 90 -16.51 4.96 -15.75
CA PHE A 90 -17.38 4.82 -16.92
C PHE A 90 -18.35 6.01 -17.14
N ASN A 91 -18.39 6.99 -16.24
CA ASN A 91 -19.26 8.17 -16.36
C ASN A 91 -18.52 9.35 -17.02
N ILE A 92 -18.43 9.29 -18.35
CA ILE A 92 -17.68 10.25 -19.18
C ILE A 92 -18.22 11.67 -18.97
N ASP A 93 -19.54 11.88 -19.03
CA ASP A 93 -20.15 13.21 -18.88
C ASP A 93 -19.79 13.88 -17.53
N LEU A 94 -19.78 13.10 -16.45
CA LEU A 94 -19.37 13.57 -15.13
C LEU A 94 -17.87 13.90 -15.10
N MET A 95 -17.02 13.02 -15.63
CA MET A 95 -15.58 13.23 -15.70
C MET A 95 -15.25 14.49 -16.52
N ASP A 96 -15.88 14.70 -17.67
CA ASP A 96 -15.76 15.88 -18.51
C ASP A 96 -16.16 17.15 -17.75
N SER A 97 -17.29 17.12 -17.04
CA SER A 97 -17.76 18.27 -16.26
C SER A 97 -16.82 18.65 -15.11
N VAL A 98 -16.23 17.67 -14.42
CA VAL A 98 -15.34 17.87 -13.28
C VAL A 98 -13.95 18.31 -13.73
N PHE A 99 -13.39 17.66 -14.75
CA PHE A 99 -12.01 17.91 -15.18
C PHE A 99 -11.85 19.10 -16.12
N LYS A 100 -12.93 19.64 -16.71
CA LYS A 100 -12.87 20.78 -17.65
C LYS A 100 -11.89 21.90 -17.24
N ASN A 101 -12.07 22.46 -16.03
CA ASN A 101 -11.24 23.55 -15.54
C ASN A 101 -9.84 23.08 -15.11
N LEU A 102 -9.70 21.81 -14.69
CA LEU A 102 -8.42 21.23 -14.29
C LEU A 102 -7.52 20.98 -15.50
N ILE A 103 -8.07 20.53 -16.63
CA ILE A 103 -7.36 20.30 -17.89
C ILE A 103 -6.76 21.62 -18.44
N GLU A 104 -7.44 22.75 -18.24
CA GLU A 104 -6.91 24.06 -18.64
C GLU A 104 -5.71 24.49 -17.79
N CYS A 105 -5.74 24.22 -16.48
CA CYS A 105 -4.75 24.68 -15.52
C CYS A 105 -3.61 23.69 -15.23
N ASP A 106 -3.75 22.40 -15.56
CA ASP A 106 -2.82 21.33 -15.22
C ASP A 106 -2.33 20.52 -16.44
N PRO A 107 -1.06 20.69 -16.87
CA PRO A 107 -0.47 19.95 -17.99
C PRO A 107 -0.39 18.44 -17.80
N PHE A 108 -0.28 17.94 -16.56
CA PHE A 108 -0.24 16.50 -16.29
C PHE A 108 -1.63 15.88 -16.44
N ILE A 109 -2.65 16.48 -15.83
CA ILE A 109 -4.05 16.07 -16.01
C ILE A 109 -4.47 16.20 -17.48
N LYS A 110 -4.06 17.27 -18.17
CA LYS A 110 -4.27 17.43 -19.62
C LYS A 110 -3.62 16.31 -20.45
N ARG A 111 -2.42 15.87 -20.07
CA ARG A 111 -1.73 14.74 -20.72
C ARG A 111 -2.50 13.44 -20.53
N LEU A 112 -2.94 13.14 -19.31
CA LEU A 112 -3.79 11.97 -19.02
C LEU A 112 -5.09 12.01 -19.83
N ARG A 113 -5.75 13.17 -19.88
CA ARG A 113 -6.97 13.36 -20.67
C ARG A 113 -6.74 13.14 -22.16
N THR A 114 -5.66 13.68 -22.71
CA THR A 114 -5.30 13.50 -24.14
C THR A 114 -5.12 12.01 -24.47
N ILE A 115 -4.49 11.24 -23.59
CA ILE A 115 -4.33 9.78 -23.75
C ILE A 115 -5.70 9.09 -23.72
N TYR A 116 -6.57 9.45 -22.77
CA TYR A 116 -7.94 8.93 -22.70
C TYR A 116 -8.73 9.20 -23.99
N ASP A 117 -8.77 10.45 -24.45
CA ASP A 117 -9.49 10.83 -25.66
C ASP A 117 -8.96 10.08 -26.90
N GLN A 118 -7.63 9.88 -27.00
CA GLN A 118 -7.01 9.09 -28.07
C GLN A 118 -7.45 7.62 -28.03
N ILE A 119 -7.51 7.00 -26.84
CA ILE A 119 -7.95 5.61 -26.67
C ILE A 119 -9.42 5.43 -27.09
N GLN A 120 -10.29 6.40 -26.80
CA GLN A 120 -11.71 6.33 -27.21
C GLN A 120 -11.93 6.35 -28.74
N GLN A 121 -10.95 6.79 -29.53
CA GLN A 121 -11.01 6.78 -31.00
C GLN A 121 -10.47 5.50 -31.63
N LEU A 122 -9.92 4.56 -30.84
CA LEU A 122 -9.33 3.33 -31.37
C LEU A 122 -10.44 2.33 -31.78
N PRO A 123 -10.23 1.55 -32.86
CA PRO A 123 -11.24 0.61 -33.37
C PRO A 123 -11.38 -0.66 -32.51
N TYR A 124 -10.55 -0.80 -31.46
CA TYR A 124 -10.53 -1.92 -30.53
C TYR A 124 -10.78 -1.42 -29.10
N LYS A 125 -11.41 -2.27 -28.27
CA LYS A 125 -11.75 -1.97 -26.86
C LYS A 125 -10.98 -2.90 -25.92
N SER A 126 -10.80 -2.47 -24.67
CA SER A 126 -10.23 -3.31 -23.61
C SER A 126 -11.03 -4.60 -23.45
N VAL A 127 -10.34 -5.73 -23.27
CA VAL A 127 -10.98 -7.04 -23.10
C VAL A 127 -11.50 -7.24 -21.68
N ALA A 128 -10.80 -6.65 -20.71
CA ALA A 128 -11.19 -6.49 -19.31
C ALA A 128 -10.31 -5.40 -18.68
N GLU A 129 -10.76 -4.84 -17.57
CA GLU A 129 -10.05 -3.82 -16.79
C GLU A 129 -9.95 -4.29 -15.35
N THR A 130 -8.78 -4.07 -14.74
CA THR A 130 -8.47 -4.53 -13.38
C THR A 130 -8.10 -3.33 -12.54
N CYS A 131 -8.69 -3.20 -11.35
CA CYS A 131 -8.34 -2.16 -10.40
C CYS A 131 -8.10 -2.78 -9.02
N ILE A 132 -6.96 -2.44 -8.42
CA ILE A 132 -6.69 -2.69 -7.00
C ILE A 132 -6.74 -1.32 -6.34
N ILE A 133 -7.59 -1.21 -5.32
CA ILE A 133 -7.99 0.03 -4.67
C ILE A 133 -7.57 -0.06 -3.20
N ARG A 134 -7.10 1.06 -2.64
CA ARG A 134 -7.03 1.22 -1.17
C ARG A 134 -7.71 2.50 -0.74
N SER A 135 -8.68 2.39 0.15
CA SER A 135 -9.31 3.54 0.80
C SER A 135 -8.60 3.79 2.13
N ASP A 136 -7.97 4.95 2.26
CA ASP A 136 -7.14 5.30 3.40
C ASP A 136 -7.92 6.25 4.34
N TYR A 137 -7.96 5.93 5.63
CA TYR A 137 -8.78 6.59 6.64
C TYR A 137 -7.98 7.03 7.86
N MET A 138 -8.33 8.17 8.46
CA MET A 138 -7.95 8.50 9.83
C MET A 138 -9.18 8.54 10.74
N LEU A 139 -8.97 8.21 12.01
CA LEU A 139 -9.94 8.52 13.04
C LEU A 139 -9.88 10.02 13.35
N GLN A 140 -11.02 10.69 13.47
CA GLN A 140 -11.14 12.01 14.07
C GLN A 140 -11.55 11.83 15.54
N GLN A 141 -10.75 12.34 16.48
CA GLN A 141 -11.20 12.47 17.88
C GLN A 141 -12.43 13.37 17.95
N MET A 142 -13.45 12.94 18.69
CA MET A 142 -14.55 13.82 19.03
C MET A 142 -14.09 14.85 20.08
N ASN A 143 -14.77 15.99 20.14
CA ASN A 143 -14.44 17.10 21.03
C ASN A 143 -14.61 16.71 22.51
N MET A 144 -14.03 17.50 23.42
CA MET A 144 -13.93 17.18 24.86
C MET A 144 -15.25 16.84 25.59
N PHE A 145 -16.40 17.11 24.97
CA PHE A 145 -17.74 16.86 25.49
C PHE A 145 -18.39 15.56 24.96
N ALA A 146 -17.76 14.86 24.02
CA ALA A 146 -18.25 13.61 23.46
C ALA A 146 -17.12 12.56 23.42
N GLU A 147 -17.26 11.47 24.17
CA GLU A 147 -16.33 10.35 24.06
C GLU A 147 -16.54 9.60 22.74
N GLY A 148 -15.49 9.49 21.94
CA GLY A 148 -15.52 8.68 20.72
C GLY A 148 -14.51 9.10 19.67
N THR A 149 -14.49 8.34 18.60
CA THR A 149 -13.74 8.60 17.37
C THR A 149 -14.65 8.39 16.18
N LYS A 150 -14.47 9.16 15.11
CA LYS A 150 -15.22 9.02 13.87
C LYS A 150 -14.28 8.78 12.70
N LEU A 151 -14.46 7.69 11.98
CA LEU A 151 -13.75 7.38 10.74
C LEU A 151 -13.94 8.51 9.72
N ARG A 152 -12.84 8.94 9.09
CA ARG A 152 -12.79 9.94 8.02
C ARG A 152 -11.92 9.40 6.88
N LEU A 153 -12.48 9.33 5.68
CA LEU A 153 -11.74 9.03 4.46
C LEU A 153 -10.76 10.18 4.17
N ILE A 154 -9.52 9.83 3.85
CA ILE A 154 -8.43 10.75 3.46
C ILE A 154 -8.30 10.75 1.94
N GLU A 155 -8.07 9.57 1.37
CA GLU A 155 -7.79 9.37 -0.05
C GLU A 155 -8.33 8.01 -0.53
N ILE A 156 -8.61 7.92 -1.82
CA ILE A 156 -8.88 6.65 -2.51
C ILE A 156 -7.76 6.48 -3.52
N ASN A 157 -6.87 5.54 -3.26
CA ASN A 157 -5.77 5.20 -4.15
C ASN A 157 -6.25 4.15 -5.17
N THR A 158 -6.16 4.47 -6.46
CA THR A 158 -6.60 3.62 -7.60
C THR A 158 -5.45 3.26 -8.56
N ILE A 159 -4.24 3.73 -8.28
CA ILE A 159 -3.02 3.49 -9.06
C ILE A 159 -1.86 3.21 -8.10
N ALA A 160 -0.97 2.27 -8.47
CA ALA A 160 0.25 1.92 -7.72
C ALA A 160 0.01 1.65 -6.21
N VAL A 161 -1.07 0.92 -5.89
CA VAL A 161 -1.45 0.55 -4.52
C VAL A 161 -0.49 -0.50 -3.96
N GLY A 162 0.62 -0.05 -3.37
CA GLY A 162 1.63 -0.92 -2.75
C GLY A 162 1.38 -1.24 -1.26
N LEU A 163 2.33 -1.99 -0.70
CA LEU A 163 2.44 -2.46 0.68
C LEU A 163 1.41 -3.51 1.11
N GLY A 164 0.75 -4.19 0.16
CA GLY A 164 -0.23 -5.23 0.47
C GLY A 164 0.37 -6.55 0.94
N ALA A 165 1.55 -6.94 0.45
CA ALA A 165 2.29 -8.08 0.96
C ALA A 165 2.96 -7.74 2.29
N ALA A 166 3.54 -6.54 2.38
CA ALA A 166 4.11 -6.02 3.62
C ALA A 166 3.07 -5.94 4.77
N ALA A 167 1.84 -5.51 4.48
CA ALA A 167 0.73 -5.48 5.44
C ALA A 167 0.38 -6.87 6.01
N LYS A 168 0.50 -7.93 5.20
CA LYS A 168 0.32 -9.31 5.67
C LYS A 168 1.46 -9.74 6.58
N LEU A 169 2.70 -9.50 6.17
CA LEU A 169 3.88 -9.90 6.94
C LEU A 169 3.96 -9.21 8.30
N ILE A 170 3.64 -7.91 8.39
CA ILE A 170 3.62 -7.22 9.69
C ILE A 170 2.52 -7.76 10.62
N HIS A 171 1.34 -8.10 10.07
CA HIS A 171 0.29 -8.77 10.83
C HIS A 171 0.78 -10.13 11.37
N ASP A 172 1.46 -10.93 10.54
CA ASP A 172 1.99 -12.23 10.96
C ASP A 172 3.09 -12.09 12.03
N TRP A 173 3.97 -11.10 11.92
CA TRP A 173 4.93 -10.73 12.97
C TRP A 173 4.20 -10.39 14.27
N HIS A 174 3.25 -9.46 14.24
CA HIS A 174 2.48 -9.05 15.41
C HIS A 174 1.73 -10.21 16.06
N LYS A 175 1.12 -11.09 15.27
CA LYS A 175 0.43 -12.30 15.74
C LYS A 175 1.39 -13.29 16.40
N GLN A 176 2.60 -13.47 15.87
CA GLN A 176 3.63 -14.34 16.44
C GLN A 176 4.31 -13.75 17.69
N PHE A 177 4.55 -12.44 17.71
CA PHE A 177 5.19 -11.75 18.82
C PHE A 177 4.24 -11.62 20.02
N LEU A 178 2.98 -11.23 19.79
CA LEU A 178 1.96 -11.19 20.85
C LEU A 178 1.71 -12.55 21.49
N LYS A 179 1.77 -13.67 20.74
CA LYS A 179 1.70 -15.03 21.32
C LYS A 179 2.78 -15.32 22.37
N GLN A 180 3.90 -14.60 22.36
CA GLN A 180 4.98 -14.75 23.34
C GLN A 180 4.80 -13.83 24.55
N ILE A 181 4.33 -12.61 24.34
CA ILE A 181 4.31 -11.57 25.40
C ILE A 181 2.93 -11.31 26.01
N LEU A 182 1.86 -11.42 25.21
CA LEU A 182 0.48 -11.01 25.50
C LEU A 182 -0.52 -11.91 24.74
N PRO A 183 -0.57 -13.24 25.04
CA PRO A 183 -1.45 -14.17 24.32
C PRO A 183 -2.93 -13.75 24.34
N GLU A 184 -3.36 -13.05 25.39
CA GLU A 184 -4.71 -12.54 25.58
C GLU A 184 -5.16 -11.49 24.56
N LEU A 185 -4.22 -10.83 23.87
CA LEU A 185 -4.53 -9.86 22.80
C LEU A 185 -4.62 -10.48 21.41
N VAL A 186 -4.14 -11.72 21.24
CA VAL A 186 -4.05 -12.37 19.91
C VAL A 186 -5.44 -12.54 19.27
N SER A 187 -6.49 -12.78 20.07
CA SER A 187 -7.87 -12.88 19.58
C SER A 187 -8.51 -11.54 19.21
N GLN A 188 -7.83 -10.41 19.43
CA GLN A 188 -8.28 -9.09 19.00
C GLN A 188 -7.65 -8.65 17.66
N LEU A 189 -6.72 -9.43 17.09
CA LEU A 189 -6.16 -9.14 15.77
C LEU A 189 -7.15 -9.63 14.70
N PRO A 190 -7.64 -8.77 13.79
CA PRO A 190 -8.44 -9.22 12.65
C PRO A 190 -7.52 -9.92 11.65
N GLU A 191 -8.05 -10.94 10.95
CA GLU A 191 -7.30 -11.59 9.87
C GLU A 191 -7.00 -10.61 8.74
N ASN A 192 -5.81 -10.74 8.13
CA ASN A 192 -5.36 -9.85 7.07
C ASN A 192 -5.24 -10.62 5.75
N GLU A 193 -6.07 -10.25 4.77
CA GLU A 193 -6.15 -10.91 3.46
C GLU A 193 -5.51 -10.09 2.32
N SER A 194 -4.80 -8.99 2.63
CA SER A 194 -4.31 -8.02 1.64
C SER A 194 -3.38 -8.65 0.58
N TYR A 195 -2.53 -9.59 0.99
CA TYR A 195 -1.62 -10.32 0.11
C TYR A 195 -2.39 -11.23 -0.87
N ASN A 196 -3.28 -12.06 -0.34
CA ASN A 196 -4.11 -12.97 -1.14
C ASN A 196 -5.02 -12.18 -2.08
N LEU A 197 -5.62 -11.07 -1.61
CA LEU A 197 -6.45 -10.21 -2.43
C LEU A 197 -5.73 -9.75 -3.70
N ILE A 198 -4.48 -9.29 -3.58
CA ILE A 198 -3.69 -8.82 -4.72
C ILE A 198 -3.36 -9.95 -5.68
N ILE A 199 -2.88 -11.09 -5.17
CA ILE A 199 -2.45 -12.22 -6.00
C ILE A 199 -3.64 -12.84 -6.75
N ASP A 200 -4.74 -13.11 -6.06
CA ASP A 200 -5.94 -13.66 -6.70
C ASP A 200 -6.46 -12.68 -7.76
N THR A 201 -6.50 -11.37 -7.48
CA THR A 201 -6.93 -10.37 -8.48
C THR A 201 -6.07 -10.41 -9.74
N LEU A 202 -4.74 -10.41 -9.58
CA LEU A 202 -3.80 -10.41 -10.70
C LEU A 202 -3.87 -11.74 -11.48
N PHE A 203 -4.04 -12.87 -10.79
CA PHE A 203 -4.19 -14.18 -11.41
C PHE A 203 -5.53 -14.37 -12.13
N GLU A 204 -6.65 -13.96 -11.51
CA GLU A 204 -7.95 -13.92 -12.17
C GLU A 204 -7.91 -13.02 -13.40
N SER A 205 -7.21 -11.87 -13.34
CA SER A 205 -7.06 -10.98 -14.50
C SER A 205 -6.30 -11.64 -15.66
N TRP A 206 -5.24 -12.40 -15.37
CA TRP A 206 -4.53 -13.20 -16.38
C TRP A 206 -5.41 -14.31 -16.97
N LYS A 207 -6.20 -15.02 -16.14
CA LYS A 207 -7.19 -16.00 -16.62
C LYS A 207 -8.28 -15.36 -17.47
N VAL A 208 -8.76 -14.17 -17.11
CA VAL A 208 -9.77 -13.40 -17.87
C VAL A 208 -9.22 -12.89 -19.21
N TYR A 209 -7.91 -12.62 -19.28
CA TYR A 209 -7.17 -12.33 -20.52
C TYR A 209 -7.04 -13.57 -21.43
N ASN A 210 -7.01 -14.77 -20.83
CA ASN A 210 -7.14 -16.07 -21.49
C ASN A 210 -6.10 -16.32 -22.62
N ASN A 211 -4.83 -16.09 -22.31
CA ASN A 211 -3.72 -16.44 -23.19
C ASN A 211 -2.55 -16.95 -22.34
N SER A 212 -2.24 -18.25 -22.45
CA SER A 212 -1.18 -18.91 -21.67
C SER A 212 0.24 -18.43 -21.99
N LYS A 213 0.43 -17.61 -23.03
CA LYS A 213 1.70 -16.93 -23.35
C LYS A 213 1.75 -15.47 -22.86
N ALA A 214 0.66 -14.96 -22.29
CA ALA A 214 0.62 -13.61 -21.75
C ALA A 214 1.43 -13.51 -20.45
N ILE A 215 2.00 -12.34 -20.23
CA ILE A 215 2.85 -12.02 -19.07
C ILE A 215 2.19 -10.88 -18.29
N ILE A 216 2.48 -10.78 -16.99
CA ILE A 216 2.06 -9.63 -16.17
C ILE A 216 3.21 -8.61 -16.16
N LEU A 217 2.94 -7.39 -16.63
CA LEU A 217 3.91 -6.30 -16.63
C LEU A 217 3.76 -5.45 -15.37
N PHE A 218 4.82 -5.38 -14.57
CA PHE A 218 4.95 -4.46 -13.45
C PHE A 218 5.62 -3.19 -13.98
N VAL A 219 4.84 -2.11 -14.14
CA VAL A 219 5.37 -0.83 -14.62
C VAL A 219 5.93 -0.04 -13.44
N VAL A 220 7.27 0.03 -13.37
CA VAL A 220 8.02 0.56 -12.22
C VAL A 220 8.75 1.87 -12.55
N PRO A 221 9.02 2.74 -11.56
CA PRO A 221 9.94 3.86 -11.72
C PRO A 221 11.40 3.37 -11.81
N GLU A 222 12.28 4.19 -12.38
CA GLU A 222 13.72 3.91 -12.49
C GLU A 222 14.40 3.70 -11.12
N HIS A 223 13.92 4.40 -10.09
CA HIS A 223 14.34 4.26 -8.71
C HIS A 223 13.22 3.65 -7.87
N GLU A 224 12.98 2.36 -8.04
CA GLU A 224 12.04 1.61 -7.21
C GLU A 224 12.66 1.27 -5.84
N PHE A 225 11.92 1.59 -4.78
CA PHE A 225 12.27 1.29 -3.39
C PHE A 225 11.49 0.06 -2.89
N ASN A 226 10.24 -0.10 -3.31
CA ASN A 226 9.27 -1.05 -2.78
C ASN A 226 9.42 -2.47 -3.35
N ILE A 227 10.65 -2.90 -3.63
CA ILE A 227 10.96 -4.16 -4.32
C ILE A 227 10.47 -5.39 -3.55
N GLY A 228 10.57 -5.44 -2.22
CA GLY A 228 10.23 -6.63 -1.44
C GLY A 228 8.73 -6.97 -1.53
N ASP A 229 7.88 -5.95 -1.45
CA ASP A 229 6.43 -6.09 -1.64
C ASP A 229 6.09 -6.61 -3.05
N GLN A 230 6.78 -6.14 -4.10
CA GLN A 230 6.60 -6.62 -5.48
C GLN A 230 7.08 -8.07 -5.66
N MET A 231 8.28 -8.40 -5.18
CA MET A 231 8.86 -9.76 -5.24
C MET A 231 8.00 -10.78 -4.50
N LEU A 232 7.36 -10.39 -3.39
CA LEU A 232 6.44 -11.25 -2.66
C LEU A 232 5.17 -11.54 -3.47
N ILE A 233 4.64 -10.55 -4.21
CA ILE A 233 3.48 -10.73 -5.10
C ILE A 233 3.86 -11.64 -6.28
N GLU A 234 5.01 -11.43 -6.92
CA GLU A 234 5.55 -12.30 -7.98
C GLU A 234 5.67 -13.75 -7.51
N LYS A 235 6.32 -13.98 -6.35
CA LYS A 235 6.45 -15.31 -5.76
C LYS A 235 5.08 -15.97 -5.48
N GLY A 236 4.09 -15.17 -5.10
CA GLY A 236 2.71 -15.64 -4.91
C GLY A 236 2.05 -16.06 -6.23
N LEU A 237 2.18 -15.26 -7.28
CA LEU A 237 1.68 -15.58 -8.62
C LEU A 237 2.28 -16.86 -9.19
N LEU A 238 3.60 -17.05 -9.04
CA LEU A 238 4.31 -18.27 -9.43
C LEU A 238 3.80 -19.52 -8.67
N SER A 239 3.32 -19.36 -7.44
CA SER A 239 2.73 -20.47 -6.67
C SER A 239 1.38 -20.95 -7.20
N TYR A 240 0.69 -20.14 -8.01
CA TYR A 240 -0.55 -20.50 -8.70
C TYR A 240 -0.29 -21.09 -10.09
N GLU A 241 0.67 -20.54 -10.83
CA GLU A 241 1.07 -21.03 -12.14
C GLU A 241 2.57 -20.79 -12.37
N ASN A 242 3.38 -21.85 -12.31
CA ASN A 242 4.84 -21.74 -12.46
C ASN A 242 5.29 -21.24 -13.85
N SER A 243 4.42 -21.31 -14.87
CA SER A 243 4.69 -20.76 -16.21
C SER A 243 4.28 -19.29 -16.39
N LEU A 244 3.63 -18.68 -15.40
CA LEU A 244 3.24 -17.27 -15.42
C LEU A 244 4.46 -16.38 -15.24
N LEU A 245 4.83 -15.65 -16.30
CA LEU A 245 5.94 -14.70 -16.23
C LEU A 245 5.45 -13.33 -15.74
N VAL A 246 6.14 -12.79 -14.73
CA VAL A 246 6.11 -11.38 -14.36
C VAL A 246 7.34 -10.70 -14.97
N LYS A 247 7.21 -9.46 -15.46
CA LYS A 247 8.35 -8.65 -15.87
C LYS A 247 8.21 -7.22 -15.37
N HIS A 248 9.29 -6.71 -14.80
CA HIS A 248 9.41 -5.31 -14.39
C HIS A 248 9.94 -4.49 -15.57
N VAL A 249 9.27 -3.39 -15.88
CA VAL A 249 9.61 -2.50 -17.02
C VAL A 249 9.35 -1.05 -16.63
N THR A 250 10.18 -0.12 -17.08
CA THR A 250 9.88 1.31 -16.99
C THR A 250 8.98 1.76 -18.15
N PHE A 251 8.40 2.96 -18.05
CA PHE A 251 7.74 3.59 -19.21
C PHE A 251 8.70 3.83 -20.39
N VAL A 252 10.01 3.98 -20.14
CA VAL A 252 11.04 4.11 -21.18
C VAL A 252 11.26 2.78 -21.89
N ASP A 253 11.29 1.68 -21.15
CA ASP A 253 11.42 0.33 -21.72
C ASP A 253 10.21 -0.03 -22.59
N ILE A 254 9.00 0.34 -22.15
CA ILE A 254 7.77 0.16 -22.94
C ILE A 254 7.86 0.98 -24.24
N TYR A 255 8.27 2.25 -24.16
CA TYR A 255 8.39 3.10 -25.35
C TYR A 255 9.42 2.60 -26.38
N ARG A 256 10.52 1.98 -25.92
CA ARG A 256 11.60 1.51 -26.80
C ARG A 256 11.41 0.09 -27.32
N ASN A 257 10.90 -0.79 -26.47
CA ASN A 257 10.98 -2.23 -26.68
C ASN A 257 9.59 -2.88 -26.83
N CYS A 258 8.49 -2.12 -26.74
CA CYS A 258 7.16 -2.64 -27.03
C CYS A 258 6.59 -2.18 -28.37
N SER A 259 5.81 -3.06 -29.00
CA SER A 259 5.01 -2.79 -30.20
C SER A 259 3.53 -3.13 -29.95
N LEU A 260 2.63 -2.53 -30.73
CA LEU A 260 1.19 -2.84 -30.71
C LEU A 260 0.81 -3.54 -32.02
N ASP A 261 0.02 -4.61 -31.95
CA ASP A 261 -0.60 -5.20 -33.14
C ASP A 261 -1.87 -4.43 -33.58
N SER A 262 -2.46 -4.87 -34.69
CA SER A 262 -3.71 -4.33 -35.24
C SER A 262 -4.94 -4.41 -34.31
N LYS A 263 -4.85 -5.13 -33.20
CA LYS A 263 -5.91 -5.29 -32.18
C LYS A 263 -5.59 -4.56 -30.87
N GLY A 264 -4.46 -3.83 -30.80
CA GLY A 264 -4.01 -3.15 -29.60
C GLY A 264 -3.35 -4.08 -28.56
N ILE A 265 -2.93 -5.29 -28.95
CA ILE A 265 -2.17 -6.16 -28.05
C ILE A 265 -0.72 -5.67 -28.00
N LEU A 266 -0.22 -5.45 -26.78
CA LEU A 266 1.15 -5.04 -26.50
C LEU A 266 2.10 -6.25 -26.52
N TYR A 267 3.11 -6.21 -27.38
CA TYR A 267 4.20 -7.19 -27.43
C TYR A 267 5.48 -6.54 -26.89
N LEU A 268 6.30 -7.30 -26.17
CA LEU A 268 7.57 -6.84 -25.59
C LEU A 268 8.73 -7.60 -26.21
N GLU A 269 9.60 -6.87 -26.89
CA GLU A 269 10.85 -7.34 -27.53
C GLU A 269 12.06 -7.09 -26.60
N HIS A 270 13.28 -7.41 -27.05
CA HIS A 270 14.48 -7.40 -26.19
C HIS A 270 14.83 -5.99 -25.66
N ILE A 271 15.13 -5.89 -24.35
CA ILE A 271 15.28 -4.63 -23.59
C ILE A 271 16.75 -4.19 -23.50
N ASN A 272 16.99 -2.87 -23.62
CA ASN A 272 18.19 -2.15 -23.15
C ASN A 272 17.81 -0.77 -22.54
N GLU A 273 18.53 -0.32 -21.50
CA GLU A 273 18.12 0.64 -20.43
C GLU A 273 18.29 2.19 -20.69
N ILE A 274 18.03 3.05 -19.66
CA ILE A 274 18.42 4.49 -19.41
C ILE A 274 17.55 5.63 -20.04
N ILE A 275 17.11 6.77 -19.42
CA ILE A 275 16.90 7.24 -18.02
C ILE A 275 16.20 8.66 -17.96
N MET A 276 15.61 9.13 -16.83
CA MET A 276 15.09 10.49 -16.41
C MET A 276 13.76 11.06 -17.03
N ASN A 277 12.95 11.99 -16.43
CA ASN A 277 13.03 12.89 -15.25
C ASN A 277 11.63 13.36 -14.67
N LYS A 278 11.59 14.16 -13.57
CA LYS A 278 10.40 14.55 -12.73
C LYS A 278 9.51 15.75 -13.21
N GLN A 279 8.31 15.89 -12.61
CA GLN A 279 7.33 17.02 -12.76
C GLN A 279 6.85 17.64 -11.41
N SER A 280 5.97 18.65 -11.46
CA SER A 280 5.66 19.64 -10.40
C SER A 280 4.31 19.46 -9.65
N ASN A 281 4.16 20.15 -8.51
CA ASN A 281 3.02 20.02 -7.58
C ASN A 281 1.94 21.12 -7.73
N ARG A 282 0.69 20.77 -7.40
CA ARG A 282 -0.46 21.66 -7.12
C ARG A 282 -1.18 21.22 -5.83
N TYR A 283 -2.09 22.05 -5.30
CA TYR A 283 -2.67 21.86 -3.97
C TYR A 283 -4.20 21.98 -3.95
N PHE A 284 -4.84 21.24 -3.03
CA PHE A 284 -6.22 21.43 -2.59
C PHE A 284 -6.28 21.57 -1.06
N LEU A 285 -7.33 22.18 -0.53
CA LEU A 285 -7.52 22.36 0.91
C LEU A 285 -8.43 21.25 1.48
N MET A 286 -8.05 20.69 2.62
CA MET A 286 -8.85 19.74 3.39
C MET A 286 -8.86 20.14 4.86
N SER A 287 -9.98 19.91 5.57
CA SER A 287 -10.03 20.09 7.02
C SER A 287 -9.04 19.15 7.72
N ARG A 288 -8.17 19.71 8.57
CA ARG A 288 -7.21 18.91 9.33
C ARG A 288 -7.91 17.93 10.26
N ILE A 289 -7.52 16.66 10.18
CA ILE A 289 -7.99 15.61 11.07
C ILE A 289 -7.04 15.46 12.26
N TYR A 290 -7.62 15.22 13.44
CA TYR A 290 -6.90 15.07 14.70
C TYR A 290 -7.11 13.64 15.23
N PRO A 291 -6.20 12.70 14.91
CA PRO A 291 -6.33 11.30 15.31
C PRO A 291 -5.95 11.05 16.78
N PRO A 292 -6.41 9.93 17.35
CA PRO A 292 -5.86 9.40 18.58
C PRO A 292 -4.34 9.22 18.48
N ILE A 293 -3.67 9.57 19.58
CA ILE A 293 -2.23 9.42 19.76
C ILE A 293 -2.03 8.36 20.84
N TYR A 294 -1.02 7.50 20.67
CA TYR A 294 -0.68 6.45 21.62
C TYR A 294 0.82 6.10 21.57
N SER A 295 1.37 5.64 22.70
CA SER A 295 2.72 5.06 22.76
C SER A 295 2.80 3.81 21.90
N SER A 296 3.86 3.69 21.11
CA SER A 296 4.30 2.42 20.51
C SER A 296 5.83 2.35 20.46
N LEU A 297 6.37 1.13 20.53
CA LEU A 297 7.76 0.87 20.19
C LEU A 297 7.86 0.68 18.68
N ILE A 298 8.70 1.48 18.04
CA ILE A 298 9.02 1.37 16.62
C ILE A 298 10.41 0.77 16.44
N ARG A 299 10.63 0.16 15.27
CA ARG A 299 11.95 -0.14 14.73
C ARG A 299 12.13 0.61 13.40
N SER A 300 13.12 1.49 13.37
CA SER A 300 13.51 2.23 12.16
C SER A 300 14.41 1.40 11.24
N SER A 301 14.42 1.70 9.94
CA SER A 301 15.36 1.09 8.98
C SER A 301 16.82 1.53 9.17
N ARG A 302 17.03 2.69 9.80
CA ARG A 302 18.33 3.26 10.16
C ARG A 302 18.33 3.64 11.65
N PRO A 303 19.49 3.66 12.32
CA PRO A 303 19.55 4.08 13.73
C PRO A 303 19.31 5.58 13.88
N ASN A 304 18.98 6.01 15.10
CA ASN A 304 18.98 7.42 15.50
C ASN A 304 20.39 7.91 15.86
N ASP A 305 20.51 9.18 16.28
CA ASP A 305 21.78 9.81 16.68
C ASP A 305 22.50 9.09 17.85
N ASN A 306 21.76 8.32 18.66
CA ASN A 306 22.29 7.50 19.75
C ASN A 306 22.67 6.07 19.30
N ASN A 307 22.68 5.80 18.00
CA ASN A 307 22.87 4.49 17.39
C ASN A 307 21.78 3.44 17.74
N GLU A 308 20.60 3.86 18.21
CA GLU A 308 19.47 2.96 18.51
C GLU A 308 18.52 2.82 17.31
N PHE A 309 18.19 1.57 16.95
CA PHE A 309 17.15 1.26 15.94
C PHE A 309 15.74 1.23 16.52
N ILE A 310 15.60 0.95 17.82
CA ILE A 310 14.32 0.83 18.52
C ILE A 310 14.13 2.06 19.42
N SER A 311 12.97 2.71 19.29
CA SER A 311 12.59 3.84 20.15
C SER A 311 11.11 3.80 20.47
N GLU A 312 10.72 4.34 21.63
CA GLU A 312 9.31 4.62 21.92
C GLU A 312 8.93 5.95 21.26
N LYS A 313 7.79 5.99 20.57
CA LYS A 313 7.21 7.21 20.01
C LYS A 313 5.72 7.31 20.31
N GLN A 314 5.26 8.54 20.46
CA GLN A 314 3.84 8.88 20.34
C GLN A 314 3.47 8.90 18.86
N ILE A 315 2.63 7.97 18.43
CA ILE A 315 2.26 7.78 17.04
C ILE A 315 0.74 7.96 16.83
N SER A 316 0.37 8.25 15.59
CA SER A 316 -1.00 8.16 15.11
C SER A 316 -1.06 7.30 13.84
N GLY A 317 -2.18 6.59 13.68
CA GLY A 317 -2.38 5.60 12.62
C GLY A 317 -3.37 6.04 11.55
N GLU A 318 -3.11 5.60 10.33
CA GLU A 318 -3.93 5.78 9.14
C GLU A 318 -4.22 4.39 8.54
N LEU A 319 -5.50 4.01 8.49
CA LEU A 319 -5.96 2.68 8.10
C LEU A 319 -6.31 2.65 6.62
N GLY A 320 -5.56 1.89 5.84
CA GLY A 320 -5.85 1.58 4.45
C GLY A 320 -6.55 0.24 4.29
N VAL A 321 -7.80 0.25 3.83
CA VAL A 321 -8.57 -0.95 3.53
C VAL A 321 -8.42 -1.29 2.05
N PHE A 322 -8.09 -2.55 1.74
CA PHE A 322 -7.91 -3.01 0.35
C PHE A 322 -9.22 -3.55 -0.24
N GLY A 323 -9.48 -3.16 -1.48
CA GLY A 323 -10.49 -3.74 -2.36
C GLY A 323 -9.91 -3.97 -3.75
N SER A 324 -10.54 -4.82 -4.54
CA SER A 324 -10.19 -5.01 -5.94
C SER A 324 -11.38 -5.45 -6.77
N LEU A 325 -11.30 -5.17 -8.06
CA LEU A 325 -12.32 -5.55 -9.04
C LEU A 325 -11.70 -5.86 -10.39
N ILE A 326 -12.37 -6.72 -11.15
CA ILE A 326 -12.17 -6.90 -12.58
C ILE A 326 -13.52 -6.59 -13.25
N SER A 327 -13.51 -5.73 -14.26
CA SER A 327 -14.69 -5.40 -15.06
C SER A 327 -14.49 -5.73 -16.54
N ARG A 328 -15.59 -5.93 -17.25
CA ARG A 328 -15.64 -6.12 -18.71
C ARG A 328 -16.82 -5.34 -19.25
N ASN A 329 -16.58 -4.41 -20.15
CA ASN A 329 -17.60 -3.49 -20.69
C ASN A 329 -18.44 -2.80 -19.58
N GLY A 330 -17.77 -2.26 -18.56
CA GLY A 330 -18.40 -1.58 -17.41
C GLY A 330 -19.03 -2.52 -16.37
N THR A 331 -19.23 -3.80 -16.67
CA THR A 331 -19.82 -4.78 -15.74
C THR A 331 -18.73 -5.43 -14.89
N VAL A 332 -18.84 -5.37 -13.57
CA VAL A 332 -17.94 -6.09 -12.65
C VAL A 332 -18.19 -7.60 -12.75
N ILE A 333 -17.12 -8.36 -12.98
CA ILE A 333 -17.14 -9.84 -13.11
C ILE A 333 -16.38 -10.56 -12.00
N PHE A 334 -15.56 -9.83 -11.25
CA PHE A 334 -14.87 -10.28 -10.04
C PHE A 334 -14.75 -9.08 -9.09
N GLU A 335 -15.00 -9.29 -7.81
CA GLU A 335 -14.73 -8.34 -6.74
C GLU A 335 -14.12 -9.09 -5.55
N ARG A 336 -13.14 -8.49 -4.90
CA ARG A 336 -12.68 -8.94 -3.58
C ARG A 336 -12.45 -7.75 -2.65
N ILE A 337 -12.73 -7.97 -1.38
CA ILE A 337 -12.49 -7.03 -0.28
C ILE A 337 -11.83 -7.84 0.81
N GLY A 338 -10.72 -7.35 1.38
CA GLY A 338 -9.96 -8.17 2.32
C GLY A 338 -8.63 -7.56 2.71
N GLY A 339 -8.40 -7.52 4.02
CA GLY A 339 -7.16 -7.04 4.60
C GLY A 339 -7.01 -5.52 4.63
N SER A 340 -6.00 -5.11 5.39
CA SER A 340 -5.77 -3.72 5.73
C SER A 340 -4.30 -3.46 6.05
N LEU A 341 -3.79 -2.29 5.67
CA LEU A 341 -2.52 -1.75 6.12
C LEU A 341 -2.80 -0.67 7.17
N LEU A 342 -2.14 -0.69 8.32
CA LEU A 342 -2.04 0.52 9.13
C LEU A 342 -0.70 1.19 8.82
N ARG A 343 -0.74 2.47 8.43
CA ARG A 343 0.45 3.34 8.34
C ARG A 343 0.50 4.17 9.61
N SER A 344 1.53 4.00 10.41
CA SER A 344 1.72 4.75 11.66
C SER A 344 2.83 5.79 11.51
N LYS A 345 2.63 7.01 12.01
CA LYS A 345 3.66 8.07 11.97
C LYS A 345 3.79 8.78 13.32
N PRO A 346 4.95 9.40 13.63
CA PRO A 346 5.08 10.21 14.84
C PRO A 346 4.05 11.34 14.83
N ALA A 347 3.35 11.58 15.93
CA ALA A 347 2.25 12.55 15.98
C ALA A 347 2.68 14.01 15.68
N ILE A 348 3.97 14.30 15.78
CA ILE A 348 4.60 15.58 15.43
C ILE A 348 4.89 15.73 13.92
N ASN A 349 4.93 14.63 13.16
CA ASN A 349 5.28 14.65 11.74
C ASN A 349 4.08 15.01 10.86
N VAL A 350 4.32 15.86 9.86
CA VAL A 350 3.32 16.16 8.82
C VAL A 350 3.25 15.01 7.82
N GLU A 351 4.39 14.60 7.27
CA GLU A 351 4.52 13.48 6.33
C GLU A 351 4.54 12.12 7.05
N GLY A 352 4.17 11.06 6.34
CA GLY A 352 4.11 9.67 6.86
C GLY A 352 4.64 8.63 5.87
N GLY A 353 5.52 9.02 4.94
CA GLY A 353 6.06 8.13 3.92
C GLY A 353 6.95 7.03 4.51
N ILE A 354 6.71 5.78 4.13
CA ILE A 354 7.52 4.63 4.55
C ILE A 354 8.92 4.69 3.94
N ALA A 355 9.02 4.90 2.63
CA ALA A 355 10.30 4.99 1.91
C ALA A 355 11.13 6.22 2.32
N SER A 356 10.50 7.32 2.74
CA SER A 356 11.19 8.49 3.31
C SER A 356 11.58 8.33 4.78
N GLY A 357 11.28 7.17 5.40
CA GLY A 357 11.61 6.87 6.80
C GLY A 357 10.78 7.63 7.84
N GLN A 358 9.70 8.30 7.43
CA GLN A 358 8.86 9.13 8.29
C GLN A 358 7.59 8.44 8.78
N GLY A 359 7.19 7.34 8.13
CA GLY A 359 6.16 6.42 8.60
C GLY A 359 6.69 5.03 8.90
N TYR A 360 5.85 4.22 9.55
CA TYR A 360 6.09 2.85 10.00
C TYR A 360 4.95 1.96 9.51
N ILE A 361 5.28 0.79 9.00
CA ILE A 361 4.31 -0.26 8.66
C ILE A 361 3.79 -0.88 9.96
N ASP A 362 2.48 -1.06 10.05
CA ASP A 362 1.79 -1.43 11.28
C ASP A 362 0.54 -2.29 10.97
N SER A 363 -0.06 -2.89 12.00
CA SER A 363 -1.37 -3.53 11.93
C SER A 363 -2.23 -3.18 13.15
N VAL A 364 -3.51 -3.52 13.14
CA VAL A 364 -4.41 -3.21 14.25
C VAL A 364 -4.57 -4.36 15.24
N PHE A 365 -4.91 -4.04 16.49
CA PHE A 365 -5.69 -4.89 17.38
C PHE A 365 -6.97 -4.15 17.79
N LEU A 366 -8.09 -4.86 17.84
CA LEU A 366 -9.41 -4.26 18.03
C LEU A 366 -9.73 -4.05 19.51
N VAL A 367 -10.32 -2.90 19.82
CA VAL A 367 -10.67 -2.43 21.18
C VAL A 367 -12.08 -1.87 21.28
#